data_AF-A0A259FT88-F1
#
_entry.id   AF-A0A259FT88-F1
#
_cell.length_a   1.000
_cell.length_b   1.000
_cell.length_c   1.000
_cell.angle_alpha   90.00
_cell.angle_beta   90.00
_cell.angle_gamma   90.00
#
_symmetry.space_group_name_H-M   'P 1'
#
loop_
_entity.id
_entity.type
_entity.pdbx_description
1 polymer ?
#
loop_
_entity_poly.entity_id
_entity_poly.type
_entity_poly.pdbx_seq_one_letter_code
_entity_poly.pdbx_strand_id
1 'polypeptide(L)' 'MQKALVWLRRDLRLYDNAALHHALKNNAQVWLAFIFDA' A
#
# COMPACT_ATOMS: atom_id res chain seq x y z
N MET A 1 13.59 -9.92 -7.42
CA MET A 1 13.01 -8.67 -6.90
C MET A 1 11.69 -8.99 -6.22
N GLN A 2 11.51 -8.62 -4.95
CA GLN A 2 10.22 -8.76 -4.26
C GLN A 2 9.33 -7.56 -4.56
N LYS A 3 8.04 -7.83 -4.80
CA LYS A 3 6.99 -6.83 -5.05
C LYS A 3 5.97 -6.90 -3.92
N ALA A 4 5.45 -5.76 -3.48
CA ALA A 4 4.39 -5.70 -2.48
C ALA A 4 3.12 -5.03 -3.02
N LEU A 5 1.98 -5.39 -2.44
CA LEU A 5 0.67 -4.77 -2.68
C LEU A 5 0.18 -4.13 -1.39
N VAL A 6 -0.19 -2.86 -1.44
CA VAL A 6 -0.85 -2.14 -0.35
C VAL A 6 -2.30 -1.90 -0.76
N TRP A 7 -3.22 -2.56 -0.08
CA TRP A 7 -4.65 -2.39 -0.29
C TRP A 7 -5.21 -1.30 0.63
N LEU A 8 -5.58 -0.18 0.03
CA LEU A 8 -6.27 0.92 0.66
C LEU A 8 -7.76 0.57 0.77
N ARG A 9 -8.40 0.82 1.93
CA ARG A 9 -9.80 0.40 2.18
C ARG A 9 -10.76 1.51 2.62
N ARG A 10 -10.39 2.32 3.62
CA ARG A 10 -11.30 3.33 4.21
C ARG A 10 -10.67 4.72 4.30
N ASP A 11 -9.38 4.77 4.59
CA ASP A 11 -8.63 6.02 4.67
C ASP A 11 -7.57 6.08 3.58
N LEU A 12 -7.78 6.99 2.64
CA LEU A 12 -6.89 7.20 1.49
C LEU A 12 -5.83 8.24 1.87
N ARG A 13 -4.83 7.81 2.64
CA ARG A 13 -3.75 8.67 3.09
C ARG A 13 -2.36 8.10 2.82
N LEU A 14 -1.42 9.00 2.53
CA LEU A 14 0.00 8.68 2.38
C LEU A 14 0.78 8.84 3.69
N TYR A 15 0.41 9.82 4.51
CA TYR A 15 1.03 10.03 5.82
C TYR A 15 0.46 9.05 6.86
N ASP A 16 1.28 8.75 7.86
CA ASP A 16 0.92 7.83 8.95
C ASP A 16 0.27 6.52 8.45
N ASN A 17 0.86 5.94 7.40
CA ASN A 17 0.41 4.69 6.80
C ASN A 17 1.46 3.60 7.02
N ALA A 18 1.31 2.85 8.12
CA ALA A 18 2.26 1.81 8.52
C ALA A 18 2.44 0.73 7.44
N ALA A 19 1.35 0.32 6.77
CA ALA A 19 1.42 -0.68 5.71
C ALA A 19 2.25 -0.20 4.53
N LEU A 20 2.05 1.04 4.09
CA LEU A 20 2.84 1.66 3.03
C LEU A 20 4.31 1.84 3.44
N HIS A 21 4.56 2.29 4.68
CA HIS A 21 5.91 2.46 5.21
C HIS A 21 6.70 1.14 5.19
N HIS A 22 6.11 0.06 5.71
CA HIS A 22 6.75 -1.25 5.71
C HIS A 22 6.94 -1.81 4.30
N ALA A 23 5.98 -1.60 3.39
CA ALA A 23 6.07 -2.07 2.02
C ALA A 23 7.26 -1.43 1.28
N LEU A 24 7.39 -0.10 1.35
CA LEU A 24 8.47 0.64 0.69
C LEU A 24 9.84 0.35 1.28
N LYS A 25 9.94 0.06 2.59
CA LYS A 25 11.21 -0.26 3.25
C LYS A 25 11.81 -1.60 2.78
N ASN A 26 10.97 -2.56 2.40
CA ASN A 26 11.40 -3.94 2.13
C ASN A 26 11.28 -4.38 0.66
N ASN A 27 10.69 -3.57 -0.21
CA ASN A 27 10.40 -3.95 -1.59
C ASN A 27 10.84 -2.88 -2.58
N ALA A 28 11.41 -3.31 -3.71
CA ALA A 28 11.83 -2.42 -4.78
C ALA A 28 10.64 -1.86 -5.60
N GLN A 29 9.48 -2.51 -5.51
CA GLN A 29 8.26 -2.07 -6.19
C GLN A 29 7.04 -2.33 -5.29
N VAL A 30 6.20 -1.30 -5.13
CA VAL A 30 4.97 -1.36 -4.36
C VAL A 30 3.80 -0.92 -5.23
N TRP A 31 2.76 -1.74 -5.27
CA TRP A 31 1.51 -1.46 -5.96
C TRP A 31 0.50 -0.97 -4.93
N LEU A 32 -0.20 0.13 -5.22
CA LEU A 32 -1.33 0.59 -4.42
C LEU A 32 -2.62 0.23 -5.14
N ALA A 33 -3.56 -0.38 -4.42
CA ALA A 33 -4.87 -0.73 -4.93
C ALA A 33 -5.96 -0.27 -3.97
N PHE A 34 -7.10 0.12 -4.53
CA PHE A 34 -8.34 0.36 -3.81
C PHE A 34 -9.45 -0.40 -4.55
N ILE A 35 -10.27 -1.14 -3.82
CA ILE A 35 -11.37 -1.93 -4.39
C ILE A 35 -12.66 -1.20 -4.03
N PHE A 36 -13.38 -0.74 -5.06
CA PHE A 36 -14.73 -0.20 -4.90
C PHE A 36 -15.69 -1.38 -4.72
N ASP A 37 -16.42 -1.39 -3.61
CA ASP A 37 -17.59 -2.26 -3.45
C ASP A 37 -18.78 -1.48 -4.03
N ALA A 38 -19.50 -2.09 -4.98
CA ALA A 38 -20.58 -1.45 -5.73
C ALA A 38 -21.95 -1.73 -5.10
#